data_AF-A0A1G3QLM5-F1
#
_entry.id   AF-A0A1G3QLM5-F1
#
_cell.length_a   1.000
_cell.length_b   1.000
_cell.length_c   1.000
_cell.angle_alpha   90.00
_cell.angle_beta   90.00
_cell.angle_gamma   90.00
#
_symmetry.space_group_name_H-M   'P 1'
#
loop_
_entity.id
_entity.type
_entity.pdbx_description
1 polymer ?
#
loop_
_entity_poly.entity_id
_entity_poly.type
_entity_poly.pdbx_seq_one_letter_code
_entity_poly.pdbx_strand_id
1 'polypeptide(L)'
;MAAEKVVITLGSPREKGNSSLLAERAADGVRDAGGEPVTFPLHTMAIWPCRGCDACQRNKDYRCVHPDDMAAIYTALREAGGLLIASPVYWFTMSAQTKLFIYRLYAFVGPSGWGLAGKRIGIALAYADPDPFVSGAVNALRTFQDAFRHVGAPIVGMVYGRAWARGSPPLTRRAGGESSARSSRSGRSAG
;
A
#
# COMPACT_ATOMS: atom_id res chain seq x y z
N MET A 1 -20.38 17.96 -2.24
CA MET A 1 -19.93 16.58 -2.55
C MET A 1 -19.24 16.05 -1.31
N ALA A 2 -19.51 14.81 -0.90
CA ALA A 2 -18.80 14.20 0.24
C ALA A 2 -17.31 14.05 -0.09
N ALA A 3 -16.44 14.17 0.92
CA ALA A 3 -15.00 13.99 0.74
C ALA A 3 -14.68 12.57 0.22
N GLU A 4 -13.76 12.45 -0.74
CA GLU A 4 -13.35 11.14 -1.24
C GLU A 4 -12.54 10.39 -0.18
N LYS A 5 -13.09 9.29 0.33
CA LYS A 5 -12.43 8.45 1.34
C LYS A 5 -11.32 7.62 0.69
N VAL A 6 -10.12 7.67 1.27
CA VAL A 6 -8.97 6.86 0.86
C VAL A 6 -8.52 6.01 2.02
N VAL A 7 -8.62 4.69 1.89
CA VAL A 7 -8.12 3.75 2.90
C VAL A 7 -6.60 3.68 2.80
N ILE A 8 -5.90 3.78 3.91
CA ILE A 8 -4.44 3.67 3.99
C ILE A 8 -4.09 2.52 4.92
N THR A 9 -3.33 1.54 4.45
CA THR A 9 -2.86 0.42 5.29
C THR A 9 -1.37 0.55 5.57
N LEU A 10 -0.98 0.41 6.85
CA LEU A 10 0.42 0.43 7.28
C LEU A 10 0.86 -0.99 7.63
N GLY A 11 1.68 -1.59 6.77
CA GLY A 11 2.17 -2.95 6.92
C GLY A 11 3.42 -3.11 7.78
N SER A 12 4.04 -2.00 8.22
CA SER A 12 5.27 -2.10 9.00
C SER A 12 4.97 -2.47 10.45
N PRO A 13 5.72 -3.41 11.06
CA PRO A 13 5.68 -3.60 12.51
C PRO A 13 6.34 -2.46 13.28
N ARG A 14 6.99 -1.52 12.57
CA ARG A 14 7.54 -0.30 13.17
C ARG A 14 6.52 0.81 12.98
N GLU A 15 5.91 1.29 14.06
CA GLU A 15 4.93 2.38 14.02
C GLU A 15 5.46 3.59 13.24
N LYS A 16 6.65 4.08 13.61
CA LYS A 16 7.38 5.16 12.92
C LYS A 16 8.38 4.62 11.89
N GLY A 17 7.93 3.67 11.08
CA GLY A 17 8.71 3.07 10.00
C GLY A 17 8.80 3.96 8.75
N ASN A 18 9.76 3.68 7.88
CA ASN A 18 9.98 4.49 6.66
C ASN A 18 8.81 4.39 5.67
N SER A 19 8.14 3.23 5.58
CA SER A 19 6.90 3.09 4.81
C SER A 19 5.72 3.81 5.46
N SER A 20 5.66 3.88 6.79
CA SER A 20 4.64 4.68 7.50
C SER A 20 4.81 6.17 7.21
N LEU A 21 6.05 6.68 7.23
CA LEU A 21 6.34 8.06 6.85
C LEU A 21 5.90 8.38 5.41
N LEU A 22 6.13 7.47 4.46
CA LEU A 22 5.63 7.62 3.09
C LEU A 22 4.10 7.69 3.04
N ALA A 23 3.41 6.84 3.80
CA ALA A 23 1.96 6.85 3.92
C ALA A 23 1.43 8.15 4.55
N GLU A 24 2.10 8.67 5.58
CA GLU A 24 1.73 9.94 6.22
C GLU A 24 1.80 11.09 5.22
N ARG A 25 2.87 11.18 4.43
CA ARG A 25 2.98 12.20 3.36
C ARG A 25 1.90 12.06 2.29
N ALA A 26 1.53 10.83 1.94
CA ALA A 26 0.43 10.59 1.02
C ALA A 26 -0.93 10.96 1.64
N ALA A 27 -1.12 10.70 2.95
CA ALA A 27 -2.30 11.12 3.68
C ALA A 27 -2.43 12.64 3.73
N ASP A 28 -1.33 13.37 3.91
CA ASP A 28 -1.30 14.84 3.82
C ASP A 28 -1.78 15.29 2.44
N GLY A 29 -1.25 14.69 1.36
CA GLY A 29 -1.71 14.98 0.00
C GLY A 29 -3.19 14.66 -0.25
N VAL A 30 -3.74 13.62 0.39
CA VAL A 30 -5.19 13.32 0.35
C VAL A 30 -5.98 14.45 1.03
N ARG A 31 -5.56 14.92 2.20
CA ARG A 31 -6.22 16.02 2.93
C ARG A 31 -6.15 17.32 2.15
N ASP A 32 -4.99 17.64 1.57
CA ASP A 32 -4.78 18.85 0.76
C ASP A 32 -5.68 18.87 -0.48
N ALA A 33 -6.01 17.69 -1.02
CA ALA A 33 -6.96 17.53 -2.13
C ALA A 33 -8.44 17.52 -1.69
N GLY A 34 -8.73 17.74 -0.40
CA GLY A 34 -10.08 17.70 0.16
C GLY A 34 -10.65 16.30 0.39
N GLY A 35 -9.81 15.26 0.36
CA GLY A 35 -10.18 13.88 0.66
C GLY A 35 -10.05 13.52 2.14
N GLU A 36 -10.54 12.33 2.50
CA GLU A 36 -10.52 11.80 3.86
C GLU A 36 -9.63 10.54 3.93
N PRO A 37 -8.40 10.64 4.47
CA PRO A 37 -7.57 9.46 4.68
C PRO A 37 -8.02 8.69 5.92
N VAL A 38 -8.30 7.39 5.78
CA VAL A 38 -8.64 6.48 6.89
C VAL A 38 -7.54 5.45 7.03
N THR A 39 -6.78 5.52 8.12
CA THR A 39 -5.55 4.73 8.30
C THR A 39 -5.74 3.51 9.20
N PHE A 40 -5.22 2.36 8.76
CA PHE A 40 -5.24 1.09 9.48
C PHE A 40 -3.81 0.57 9.72
N PRO A 41 -3.31 0.59 10.96
CA PRO A 41 -2.03 0.00 11.31
C PRO A 41 -2.13 -1.54 11.42
N LEU A 42 -1.79 -2.25 10.33
CA LEU A 42 -2.01 -3.70 10.25
C LEU A 42 -1.25 -4.50 11.31
N HIS A 43 -0.15 -3.98 11.85
CA HIS A 43 0.63 -4.67 12.88
C HIS A 43 -0.08 -4.78 14.23
N THR A 44 -0.94 -3.81 14.57
CA THR A 44 -1.66 -3.80 15.85
C THR A 44 -3.05 -4.42 15.74
N MET A 45 -3.45 -4.83 14.53
CA MET A 45 -4.76 -5.42 14.26
C MET A 45 -4.67 -6.95 14.36
N ALA A 46 -5.67 -7.55 14.99
CA ALA A 46 -5.88 -8.98 14.98
C ALA A 46 -6.50 -9.38 13.63
N ILE A 47 -5.67 -9.74 12.65
CA ILE A 47 -6.11 -10.22 11.32
C ILE A 47 -5.68 -11.67 11.18
N TRP A 48 -6.66 -12.57 11.01
CA TRP A 48 -6.36 -14.00 10.87
C TRP A 48 -6.11 -14.36 9.40
N PRO A 49 -5.25 -15.37 9.13
CA PRO A 49 -5.10 -15.91 7.79
C PRO A 49 -6.44 -16.34 7.18
N CYS A 50 -6.55 -16.22 5.86
CA CYS A 50 -7.72 -16.72 5.14
C CYS A 50 -7.80 -18.25 5.31
N ARG A 51 -8.99 -18.77 5.64
CA ARG A 51 -9.25 -20.22 5.75
C ARG A 51 -9.67 -20.88 4.42
N GLY A 52 -9.90 -20.09 3.37
CA GLY A 52 -10.38 -20.64 2.08
C GLY A 52 -11.76 -21.30 2.16
N CYS A 53 -12.65 -20.84 3.05
CA CYS A 53 -13.98 -21.44 3.23
C CYS A 53 -15.08 -20.86 2.32
N ASP A 54 -14.71 -19.87 1.49
CA ASP A 54 -15.58 -19.16 0.54
C ASP A 54 -16.87 -18.56 1.13
N ALA A 55 -16.96 -18.40 2.45
CA ALA A 55 -18.15 -17.84 3.08
C ALA A 55 -18.41 -16.38 2.67
N CYS A 56 -17.34 -15.62 2.42
CA CYS A 56 -17.43 -14.27 1.87
C CYS A 56 -18.00 -14.22 0.45
N GLN A 57 -17.86 -15.30 -0.33
CA GLN A 57 -18.34 -15.36 -1.71
C GLN A 57 -19.87 -15.54 -1.79
N ARG A 58 -20.50 -15.99 -0.70
CA ARG A 58 -21.93 -16.31 -0.62
C ARG A 58 -22.79 -15.13 -0.14
N ASN A 59 -22.21 -13.94 0.06
CA ASN A 59 -22.93 -12.74 0.46
C ASN A 59 -22.55 -11.52 -0.40
N LYS A 60 -23.49 -10.60 -0.57
CA LYS A 60 -23.32 -9.41 -1.42
C LYS A 60 -22.54 -8.27 -0.76
N ASP A 61 -22.30 -8.36 0.54
CA ASP A 61 -21.69 -7.30 1.34
C ASP A 61 -20.17 -7.46 1.49
N TYR A 62 -19.57 -8.45 0.82
CA TYR A 62 -18.14 -8.78 0.92
C TYR A 62 -17.68 -9.05 2.37
N ARG A 63 -18.57 -9.57 3.22
CA ARG A 63 -18.29 -9.83 4.64
C ARG A 63 -17.61 -11.17 4.82
N CYS A 64 -16.58 -11.19 5.67
CA CYS A 64 -15.97 -12.43 6.11
C CYS A 64 -16.63 -12.93 7.42
N VAL A 65 -16.66 -14.25 7.61
CA VAL A 65 -17.20 -14.89 8.83
C VAL A 65 -16.22 -14.87 10.00
N HIS A 66 -14.98 -14.46 9.78
CA HIS A 66 -14.01 -14.33 10.85
C HIS A 66 -14.36 -13.14 11.75
N PRO A 67 -14.42 -13.33 13.08
CA PRO A 67 -14.59 -12.23 14.02
C PRO A 67 -13.23 -11.56 14.28
N ASP A 68 -12.71 -10.88 13.27
CA ASP A 68 -11.39 -10.25 13.30
C ASP A 68 -11.45 -8.80 12.79
N ASP A 69 -10.34 -8.07 12.92
CA ASP A 69 -10.31 -6.62 12.66
C ASP A 69 -10.43 -6.27 11.17
N MET A 70 -10.45 -7.25 10.26
CA MET A 70 -10.74 -6.98 8.85
C MET A 70 -12.14 -6.41 8.65
N ALA A 71 -13.10 -6.66 9.56
CA ALA A 71 -14.46 -6.14 9.46
C ALA A 71 -14.50 -4.60 9.32
N ALA A 72 -13.62 -3.89 10.04
CA ALA A 72 -13.49 -2.44 9.94
C ALA A 72 -12.92 -2.02 8.58
N ILE A 73 -11.90 -2.73 8.08
CA ILE A 73 -11.29 -2.44 6.79
C ILE A 73 -12.27 -2.71 5.63
N TYR A 74 -13.03 -3.81 5.68
CA TYR A 74 -14.05 -4.13 4.68
C TYR A 74 -15.10 -3.01 4.60
N THR A 75 -15.53 -2.48 5.75
CA THR A 75 -16.49 -1.38 5.78
C THR A 75 -15.92 -0.11 5.17
N ALA A 76 -14.71 0.28 5.57
CA ALA A 76 -14.06 1.47 4.99
C ALA A 76 -13.80 1.33 3.48
N LEU A 77 -13.37 0.14 3.01
CA LEU A 77 -13.09 -0.10 1.58
C LEU A 77 -14.34 -0.06 0.70
N ARG A 78 -15.51 -0.47 1.21
CA ARG A 78 -16.77 -0.37 0.45
C ARG A 78 -17.09 1.07 0.10
N GLU A 79 -16.87 1.99 1.04
CA GLU A 79 -17.15 3.42 0.90
C GLU A 79 -16.02 4.21 0.22
N ALA A 80 -14.82 3.67 0.17
CA ALA A 80 -13.64 4.39 -0.33
C ALA A 80 -13.53 4.43 -1.86
N GLY A 81 -13.05 5.55 -2.39
CA GLY A 81 -12.66 5.69 -3.81
C GLY A 81 -11.26 5.13 -4.12
N GLY A 82 -10.42 5.01 -3.08
CA GLY A 82 -9.05 4.54 -3.24
C GLY A 82 -8.48 3.77 -2.05
N LEU A 83 -7.37 3.08 -2.31
CA LEU A 83 -6.59 2.31 -1.34
C LEU A 83 -5.10 2.60 -1.53
N LEU A 84 -4.43 3.08 -0.49
CA LEU A 84 -2.98 3.18 -0.40
C LEU A 84 -2.44 2.04 0.46
N ILE A 85 -1.49 1.28 -0.07
CA ILE A 85 -0.80 0.22 0.66
C ILE A 85 0.63 0.64 0.93
N ALA A 86 0.97 0.84 2.20
CA ALA A 86 2.33 1.07 2.64
C ALA A 86 2.94 -0.18 3.24
N SER A 87 4.08 -0.62 2.73
CA SER A 87 4.75 -1.82 3.22
C SER A 87 6.27 -1.66 3.20
N PRO A 88 7.00 -2.16 4.21
CA PRO A 88 8.43 -2.38 4.04
C PRO A 88 8.66 -3.62 3.16
N VAL A 89 9.82 -3.68 2.52
CA VAL A 89 10.31 -4.90 1.89
C VAL A 89 11.03 -5.74 2.95
N TYR A 90 10.44 -6.85 3.34
CA TYR A 90 11.01 -7.85 4.25
C TYR A 90 11.09 -9.20 3.56
N TRP A 91 12.26 -9.84 3.62
CA TRP A 91 12.52 -11.11 2.94
C TRP A 91 12.11 -11.07 1.45
N PHE A 92 12.65 -10.07 0.74
CA PHE A 92 12.52 -9.91 -0.72
C PHE A 92 11.09 -9.75 -1.25
N THR A 93 10.13 -9.34 -0.40
CA THR A 93 8.77 -8.94 -0.79
C THR A 93 8.14 -8.04 0.28
N MET A 94 6.84 -7.73 0.16
CA MET A 94 6.07 -6.98 1.17
C MET A 94 6.08 -7.67 2.56
N SER A 95 5.72 -6.93 3.61
CA SER A 95 5.61 -7.51 4.95
C SER A 95 4.52 -8.59 5.05
N ALA A 96 4.67 -9.50 6.01
CA ALA A 96 3.67 -10.53 6.31
C ALA A 96 2.29 -9.92 6.65
N GLN A 97 2.27 -8.80 7.38
CA GLN A 97 1.06 -8.07 7.73
C GLN A 97 0.34 -7.56 6.48
N THR A 98 1.08 -6.94 5.54
CA THR A 98 0.53 -6.55 4.25
C THR A 98 0.01 -7.74 3.46
N LYS A 99 0.76 -8.86 3.44
CA LYS A 99 0.36 -10.06 2.71
C LYS A 99 -0.92 -10.68 3.26
N LEU A 100 -1.08 -10.74 4.59
CA LEU A 100 -2.30 -11.20 5.25
C LEU A 100 -3.50 -10.33 4.85
N PHE A 101 -3.36 -9.00 4.93
CA PHE A 101 -4.39 -8.08 4.46
C PHE A 101 -4.79 -8.34 3.00
N ILE A 102 -3.82 -8.45 2.09
CA ILE A 102 -4.08 -8.72 0.66
C ILE A 102 -4.79 -10.05 0.45
N TYR A 103 -4.40 -11.12 1.14
CA TYR A 103 -5.10 -12.40 1.06
C TYR A 103 -6.56 -12.30 1.50
N ARG A 104 -6.86 -11.41 2.44
CA ARG A 104 -8.21 -11.16 2.92
C ARG A 104 -9.03 -10.27 2.00
N LEU A 105 -8.42 -9.60 1.01
CA LEU A 105 -9.13 -8.92 -0.08
C LEU A 105 -9.81 -9.89 -1.06
N TYR A 106 -9.54 -11.19 -0.97
CA TYR A 106 -10.29 -12.23 -1.69
C TYR A 106 -11.81 -12.09 -1.51
N ALA A 107 -12.26 -11.58 -0.36
CA ALA A 107 -13.67 -11.30 -0.11
C ALA A 107 -14.32 -10.33 -1.11
N PHE A 108 -13.55 -9.51 -1.84
CA PHE A 108 -14.04 -8.56 -2.84
C PHE A 108 -13.99 -9.11 -4.28
N VAL A 109 -13.63 -10.37 -4.48
CA VAL A 109 -13.46 -10.98 -5.81
C VAL A 109 -14.27 -12.25 -5.90
N GLY A 110 -15.27 -12.29 -6.78
CA GLY A 110 -15.97 -13.55 -7.10
C GLY A 110 -17.39 -13.35 -7.63
N PRO A 111 -18.27 -14.36 -7.50
CA PRO A 111 -19.61 -14.35 -8.10
C PRO A 111 -20.50 -13.21 -7.61
N SER A 112 -20.26 -12.74 -6.38
CA SER A 112 -20.99 -11.62 -5.78
C SER A 112 -20.56 -10.25 -6.32
N GLY A 113 -19.46 -10.19 -7.10
CA GLY A 113 -18.96 -8.98 -7.75
C GLY A 113 -17.46 -8.76 -7.55
N TRP A 114 -16.97 -7.69 -8.17
CA TRP A 114 -15.58 -7.24 -8.11
C TRP A 114 -15.52 -5.91 -7.34
N GLY A 115 -15.64 -5.97 -6.01
CA GLY A 115 -15.82 -4.78 -5.18
C GLY A 115 -14.61 -3.84 -5.11
N LEU A 116 -13.47 -4.22 -5.68
CA LEU A 116 -12.30 -3.35 -5.85
C LEU A 116 -12.21 -2.71 -7.24
N ALA A 117 -12.99 -3.18 -8.22
CA ALA A 117 -12.92 -2.69 -9.59
C ALA A 117 -13.18 -1.17 -9.65
N GLY A 118 -12.36 -0.46 -10.42
CA GLY A 118 -12.42 0.99 -10.58
C GLY A 118 -11.81 1.81 -9.42
N LYS A 119 -11.53 1.20 -8.25
CA LYS A 119 -10.88 1.91 -7.14
C LYS A 119 -9.43 2.23 -7.48
N ARG A 120 -8.96 3.42 -7.09
CA ARG A 120 -7.61 3.91 -7.38
C ARG A 120 -6.63 3.37 -6.35
N ILE A 121 -5.59 2.68 -6.79
CA ILE A 121 -4.60 2.06 -5.90
C ILE A 121 -3.31 2.86 -5.87
N GLY A 122 -2.82 3.16 -4.68
CA GLY A 122 -1.49 3.72 -4.44
C GLY A 122 -0.60 2.70 -3.73
N ILE A 123 0.69 2.67 -4.05
CA ILE A 123 1.67 1.82 -3.38
C ILE A 123 2.80 2.67 -2.80
N ALA A 124 3.14 2.44 -1.53
CA ALA A 124 4.27 3.05 -0.83
C ALA A 124 5.22 1.96 -0.31
N LEU A 125 6.43 1.85 -0.87
CA LEU A 125 7.40 0.83 -0.48
C LEU A 125 8.70 1.41 0.08
N ALA A 126 9.18 0.83 1.18
CA ALA A 126 10.49 1.15 1.73
C ALA A 126 11.39 -0.09 1.76
N TYR A 127 12.64 0.04 1.30
CA TYR A 127 13.61 -1.06 1.24
C TYR A 127 15.02 -0.58 1.62
N ALA A 128 15.94 -1.51 1.92
CA ALA A 128 17.27 -1.18 2.46
C ALA A 128 18.36 -1.07 1.39
N ASP A 129 18.38 -2.01 0.44
CA ASP A 129 19.42 -2.08 -0.59
C ASP A 129 19.32 -0.90 -1.58
N PRO A 130 20.45 -0.40 -2.13
CA PRO A 130 20.41 0.60 -3.21
C PRO A 130 19.68 0.15 -4.47
N ASP A 131 19.74 -1.14 -4.80
CA ASP A 131 19.17 -1.70 -6.01
C ASP A 131 17.77 -2.32 -5.72
N PRO A 132 16.70 -1.82 -6.37
CA PRO A 132 15.36 -2.40 -6.22
C PRO A 132 15.26 -3.86 -6.68
N PHE A 133 16.13 -4.32 -7.58
CA PHE A 133 16.18 -5.71 -8.04
C PHE A 133 16.81 -6.64 -7.00
N VAL A 134 17.84 -6.16 -6.27
CA VAL A 134 18.50 -6.93 -5.20
C VAL A 134 17.68 -6.90 -3.91
N SER A 135 17.05 -5.77 -3.58
CA SER A 135 16.23 -5.66 -2.35
C SER A 135 14.98 -6.56 -2.36
N GLY A 136 14.52 -7.01 -3.54
CA GLY A 136 13.22 -7.65 -3.73
C GLY A 136 12.04 -6.66 -3.83
N ALA A 137 12.31 -5.35 -3.92
CA ALA A 137 11.27 -4.36 -4.17
C ALA A 137 10.52 -4.62 -5.49
N VAL A 138 11.23 -5.07 -6.53
CA VAL A 138 10.62 -5.43 -7.82
C VAL A 138 9.61 -6.57 -7.68
N ASN A 139 9.90 -7.57 -6.84
CA ASN A 139 8.98 -8.70 -6.60
C ASN A 139 7.69 -8.23 -5.92
N ALA A 140 7.81 -7.35 -4.91
CA ALA A 140 6.66 -6.76 -4.24
C ALA A 140 5.82 -5.92 -5.22
N LEU A 141 6.46 -5.03 -5.99
CA LEU A 141 5.80 -4.20 -7.00
C LEU A 141 5.07 -5.04 -8.04
N ARG A 142 5.71 -6.09 -8.56
CA ARG A 142 5.10 -6.98 -9.54
C ARG A 142 3.87 -7.69 -8.98
N THR A 143 3.95 -8.16 -7.74
CA THR A 143 2.81 -8.79 -7.05
C THR A 143 1.61 -7.85 -6.99
N PHE A 144 1.84 -6.57 -6.65
CA PHE A 144 0.77 -5.56 -6.65
C PHE A 144 0.21 -5.31 -8.03
N GLN A 145 1.08 -5.14 -9.04
CA GLN A 145 0.66 -4.92 -10.43
C GLN A 145 -0.25 -6.03 -10.93
N ASP A 146 0.14 -7.29 -10.72
CA ASP A 146 -0.65 -8.44 -11.16
C ASP A 146 -1.97 -8.55 -10.41
N ALA A 147 -1.94 -8.42 -9.07
CA ALA A 147 -3.13 -8.51 -8.24
C ALA A 147 -4.18 -7.43 -8.61
N PHE A 148 -3.74 -6.18 -8.74
CA PHE A 148 -4.65 -5.06 -8.97
C PHE A 148 -5.11 -4.96 -10.43
N ARG A 149 -4.27 -5.38 -11.38
CA ARG A 149 -4.70 -5.59 -12.77
C ARG A 149 -5.79 -6.67 -12.85
N HIS A 150 -5.62 -7.79 -12.15
CA HIS A 150 -6.59 -8.88 -12.16
C HIS A 150 -7.96 -8.43 -11.64
N VAL A 151 -8.00 -7.61 -10.59
CA VAL A 151 -9.27 -7.14 -10.00
C VAL A 151 -9.83 -5.86 -10.62
N GLY A 152 -9.24 -5.37 -11.71
CA GLY A 152 -9.70 -4.16 -12.39
C GLY A 152 -9.54 -2.87 -11.58
N ALA A 153 -8.60 -2.83 -10.63
CA ALA A 153 -8.31 -1.68 -9.80
C ALA A 153 -7.01 -1.01 -10.28
N PRO A 154 -7.04 0.13 -10.98
CA PRO A 154 -5.83 0.72 -11.54
C PRO A 154 -4.88 1.23 -10.45
N ILE A 155 -3.59 0.87 -10.55
CA ILE A 155 -2.54 1.50 -9.74
C ILE A 155 -2.23 2.88 -10.36
N VAL A 156 -2.58 3.94 -9.65
CA VAL A 156 -2.44 5.34 -10.11
C VAL A 156 -1.13 5.97 -9.70
N GLY A 157 -0.36 5.32 -8.83
CA GLY A 157 0.94 5.79 -8.40
C GLY A 157 1.68 4.79 -7.52
N MET A 158 3.00 4.77 -7.68
CA MET A 158 3.91 4.02 -6.82
C MET A 158 5.02 4.95 -6.36
N VAL A 159 5.19 5.05 -5.06
CA VAL A 159 6.32 5.74 -4.43
C VAL A 159 7.13 4.67 -3.72
N TYR A 160 8.41 4.62 -4.01
CA TYR A 160 9.30 3.70 -3.33
C TYR A 160 10.64 4.35 -3.10
N GLY A 161 11.31 3.93 -2.03
CA GLY A 161 12.62 4.49 -1.75
C GLY A 161 13.42 3.72 -0.72
N ARG A 162 14.72 4.01 -0.78
CA ARG A 162 15.72 3.41 0.08
C ARG A 162 15.73 4.11 1.44
N ALA A 163 15.70 3.35 2.53
CA ALA A 163 16.00 3.89 3.84
C ALA A 163 16.59 2.82 4.78
N TRP A 164 17.79 3.10 5.31
CA TRP A 164 18.50 2.23 6.25
C TRP A 164 18.21 2.58 7.71
N ALA A 165 18.28 3.86 8.06
CA ALA A 165 17.94 4.33 9.40
C ALA A 165 16.42 4.50 9.57
N ARG A 166 15.95 4.30 10.80
CA ARG A 166 14.55 4.49 11.18
C ARG A 166 14.20 5.99 11.08
N GLY A 167 13.08 6.32 10.44
CA GLY A 167 12.58 7.70 10.36
C GLY A 167 13.34 8.60 9.39
N SER A 168 14.32 8.06 8.65
CA SER A 168 14.94 8.81 7.56
C SER A 168 13.99 8.84 6.37
N PRO A 169 13.70 10.02 5.79
CA PRO A 169 12.88 10.09 4.59
C PRO A 169 13.54 9.27 3.49
N PRO A 170 12.87 8.25 2.95
CA PRO A 170 13.46 7.42 1.91
C PRO A 170 13.75 8.27 0.68
N LEU A 171 14.87 7.99 0.01
CA LEU A 171 15.17 8.59 -1.29
C LEU A 171 14.13 8.07 -2.29
N THR A 172 13.12 8.89 -2.57
CA THR A 172 11.97 8.49 -3.38
C THR A 172 12.32 8.51 -4.86
N ARG A 173 11.96 7.44 -5.57
CA ARG A 173 11.82 7.45 -7.03
C ARG A 173 10.34 7.32 -7.35
N ARG A 174 9.84 8.20 -8.21
CA ARG A 174 8.50 8.06 -8.80
C ARG A 174 8.65 7.22 -10.05
N ALA A 175 7.98 6.06 -10.12
CA ALA A 175 7.89 5.35 -11.39
C ALA A 175 6.94 6.15 -12.31
N GLY A 176 7.46 6.64 -13.45
CA GLY A 176 6.65 7.31 -14.48
C GLY A 176 6.72 8.84 -14.56
N GLY A 177 7.76 9.48 -14.05
CA GLY A 177 8.02 10.92 -14.28
C GLY A 177 9.52 11.20 -14.40
N GLU A 178 9.90 12.05 -15.36
CA GLU A 178 11.30 12.42 -15.60
C GLU A 178 11.96 12.95 -14.32
N SER A 179 13.12 12.37 -14.01
CA SER A 179 13.97 12.74 -12.89
C SER A 179 14.58 14.12 -13.15
N SER A 180 14.10 15.16 -12.48
CA SER A 180 14.77 16.46 -12.41
C SER A 180 15.68 16.55 -11.17
N ALA A 181 16.67 15.65 -11.08
CA ALA A 181 17.80 15.86 -10.19
C ALA A 181 18.80 16.79 -10.90
N ARG A 182 18.71 18.10 -10.67
CA ARG A 182 19.80 19.04 -10.99
C ARG A 182 21.00 18.68 -10.13
N SER A 183 22.02 18.06 -10.71
CA SER A 183 23.32 17.94 -10.07
C SER A 183 24.04 19.29 -10.13
N SER A 184 24.15 19.98 -9.00
CA SER A 184 25.15 21.04 -8.83
C SER A 184 26.53 20.41 -8.73
N ARG A 185 27.26 20.33 -9.85
CA ARG A 185 28.72 20.14 -9.82
C ARG A 185 29.38 21.51 -9.68
N SER A 186 29.77 21.85 -8.47
CA SER A 186 30.80 22.85 -8.14
C SER A 186 31.79 22.19 -7.17
N GLY A 187 33.10 22.21 -7.32
CA GLY A 187 33.98 22.65 -8.38
C GLY A 187 35.29 21.86 -8.25
N ARG A 188 36.06 21.77 -9.33
CA ARG A 188 37.44 21.29 -9.28
C ARG A 188 38.29 22.40 -8.68
N SER A 189 38.98 22.11 -7.58
CA SER A 189 40.12 22.92 -7.12
C SER A 189 41.32 22.59 -8.01
N ALA A 190 41.94 23.64 -8.54
CA ALA A 190 43.30 23.60 -9.06
C ALA A 190 44.28 23.30 -7.91
N GLY A 191 45.29 22.49 -8.22
CA GLY A 191 46.37 22.06 -7.34
C GLY A 191 47.13 20.95 -8.03
#